data_AF-A0A958ZVE1-F1
#
_entry.id   AF-A0A958ZVE1-F1
#
_cell.length_a   1.000
_cell.length_b   1.000
_cell.length_c   1.000
_cell.angle_alpha   90.00
_cell.angle_beta   90.00
_cell.angle_gamma   90.00
#
_symmetry.space_group_name_H-M   'P 1'
#
loop_
_entity.id
_entity.type
_entity.pdbx_description
1 polymer ?
#
loop_
_entity_poly.entity_id
_entity_poly.type
_entity_poly.pdbx_seq_one_letter_code
_entity_poly.pdbx_strand_id
1 'polypeptide(L)'
;MKFNFRYSLALLAASVGLAMSANAQEGMSQVSQYNENSVNPIPKYEQLYKQRVWTRVDLEQKQNKGFFAKNSEFPKILIDAVQKDYIQNVYYEDSLTRKMTKADFMKRLNKTQIVEAAPEQQPLYEVDYPYFEGDIVEYNGKNYICKKDLTDTEIGLVPTDAPDLWGIYEGEKPEKYFPTDISIMEIMEDVIFDKRRARQFRDIQSVKLIVPGKYSNDGANYYVATFAYKDLEKFFREHPETAIWYNQQNSAENRNLADAFLLRLFHGDLYKVENPDNLPIASMYNGSAKLGLMASQWEEEKIMEREHNLWSY
;
A
#
# COMPACT_ATOMS: atom_id res chain seq x y z
N MET A 1 8.01 15.21 -79.18
CA MET A 1 7.32 16.05 -78.19
C MET A 1 8.11 15.95 -76.88
N LYS A 2 8.93 16.97 -76.54
CA LYS A 2 9.82 16.93 -75.37
C LYS A 2 9.02 17.35 -74.12
N PHE A 3 8.73 16.43 -73.22
CA PHE A 3 8.11 16.74 -71.93
C PHE A 3 9.18 17.30 -70.98
N ASN A 4 8.99 18.55 -70.56
CA ASN A 4 9.90 19.26 -69.65
C ASN A 4 9.75 18.71 -68.22
N PHE A 5 10.76 17.97 -67.75
CA PHE A 5 10.84 17.35 -66.43
C PHE A 5 11.27 18.33 -65.31
N ARG A 6 10.74 19.57 -65.30
CA ARG A 6 11.18 20.61 -64.35
C ARG A 6 10.17 20.98 -63.26
N TYR A 7 8.97 20.39 -63.26
CA TYR A 7 7.91 20.74 -62.30
C TYR A 7 7.42 19.61 -61.39
N SER A 8 7.93 18.38 -61.55
CA SER A 8 7.51 17.23 -60.72
C SER A 8 8.20 17.14 -59.35
N LEU A 9 9.39 17.76 -59.20
CA LEU A 9 10.16 17.66 -57.94
C LEU A 9 9.68 18.67 -56.86
N ALA A 10 9.10 19.80 -57.26
CA ALA A 10 8.63 20.82 -56.32
C ALA A 10 7.34 20.42 -55.59
N LEU A 11 6.49 19.61 -56.24
CA LEU A 11 5.22 19.14 -55.67
C LEU A 11 5.41 18.05 -54.60
N LEU A 12 6.49 17.28 -54.69
CA LEU A 12 6.83 16.21 -53.75
C LEU A 12 7.54 16.74 -52.49
N ALA A 13 8.30 17.83 -52.61
CA ALA A 13 8.90 18.51 -51.46
C ALA A 13 7.84 19.26 -50.61
N ALA A 14 6.80 19.83 -51.24
CA ALA A 14 5.71 20.50 -50.54
C ALA A 14 4.79 19.52 -49.78
N SER A 15 4.57 18.31 -50.31
CA SER A 15 3.75 17.29 -49.63
C SER A 15 4.46 16.67 -48.42
N VAL A 16 5.79 16.53 -48.46
CA VAL A 16 6.58 16.03 -47.31
C VAL A 16 6.68 17.09 -46.20
N GLY A 17 6.78 18.38 -46.54
CA GLY A 17 6.78 19.48 -45.56
C GLY A 17 5.46 19.61 -44.78
N LEU A 18 4.32 19.39 -45.43
CA LEU A 18 3.00 19.40 -44.78
C LEU A 18 2.77 18.17 -43.88
N ALA A 19 3.27 16.99 -44.27
CA ALA A 19 3.17 15.78 -43.44
C ALA A 19 4.04 15.85 -42.17
N MET A 20 5.21 16.49 -42.24
CA MET A 20 6.05 16.69 -41.05
C MET A 20 5.52 17.78 -40.10
N SER A 21 4.77 18.75 -40.62
CA SER A 21 4.11 19.78 -39.81
C SER A 21 2.92 19.22 -39.01
N ALA A 22 2.16 18.30 -39.59
CA ALA A 22 1.04 17.63 -38.92
C ALA A 22 1.51 16.72 -37.78
N ASN A 23 2.56 15.92 -38.01
CA ASN A 23 3.12 15.03 -36.98
C ASN A 23 3.83 15.79 -35.84
N ALA A 24 4.36 16.99 -36.09
CA ALA A 24 4.98 17.82 -35.06
C ALA A 24 3.94 18.47 -34.12
N GLN A 25 2.72 18.73 -34.60
CA GLN A 25 1.61 19.26 -33.80
C GLN A 25 0.87 18.17 -33.01
N GLU A 26 0.86 16.93 -33.47
CA GLU A 26 0.25 15.81 -32.74
C GLU A 26 1.06 15.44 -31.47
N GLY A 27 2.38 15.60 -31.48
CA GLY A 27 3.25 15.27 -30.34
C GLY A 27 3.12 16.18 -29.10
N MET A 28 2.57 17.39 -29.24
CA MET A 28 2.33 18.33 -28.12
C MET A 28 0.89 18.25 -27.56
N SER A 29 0.01 17.45 -28.17
CA SER A 29 -1.44 17.60 -28.02
C SER A 29 -2.10 16.80 -26.89
N GLN A 30 -1.38 16.02 -26.09
CA GLN A 30 -1.96 15.34 -24.92
C GLN A 30 -1.03 15.26 -23.71
N VAL A 31 -0.51 16.40 -23.23
CA VAL A 31 -0.18 16.43 -21.79
C VAL A 31 -1.50 16.29 -21.06
N SER A 32 -1.75 15.13 -20.44
CA SER A 32 -2.96 14.90 -19.64
C SER A 32 -3.12 16.08 -18.68
N GLN A 33 -4.19 16.87 -18.91
CA GLN A 33 -4.42 18.13 -18.19
C GLN A 33 -4.74 17.87 -16.72
N TYR A 34 -5.18 16.65 -16.41
CA TYR A 34 -5.61 16.21 -15.08
C TYR A 34 -4.64 15.16 -14.53
N ASN A 35 -4.63 15.03 -13.22
CA ASN A 35 -3.97 13.92 -12.56
C ASN A 35 -4.92 12.71 -12.53
N GLU A 36 -4.48 11.58 -13.08
CA GLU A 36 -5.30 10.36 -13.21
C GLU A 36 -5.61 9.70 -11.86
N ASN A 37 -4.70 9.85 -10.90
CA ASN A 37 -4.78 9.26 -9.56
C ASN A 37 -5.58 10.11 -8.56
N SER A 38 -5.95 11.32 -8.96
CA SER A 38 -6.74 12.24 -8.15
C SER A 38 -8.23 11.88 -8.20
N VAL A 39 -8.91 12.00 -7.06
CA VAL A 39 -10.37 11.87 -6.98
C VAL A 39 -11.04 13.17 -7.46
N ASN A 40 -10.49 14.32 -7.08
CA ASN A 40 -11.00 15.64 -7.43
C ASN A 40 -9.92 16.45 -8.17
N PRO A 41 -9.64 16.14 -9.45
CA PRO A 41 -8.46 16.63 -10.12
C PRO A 41 -8.57 18.12 -10.44
N ILE A 42 -7.54 18.88 -10.04
CA ILE A 42 -7.36 20.28 -10.43
C ILE A 42 -6.55 20.31 -11.73
N PRO A 43 -7.02 20.95 -12.81
CA PRO A 43 -6.27 21.04 -14.05
C PRO A 43 -4.89 21.68 -13.84
N LYS A 44 -3.84 21.15 -14.46
CA LYS A 44 -2.45 21.62 -14.30
C LYS A 44 -2.28 23.12 -14.55
N TYR A 45 -3.05 23.72 -15.45
CA TYR A 45 -2.99 25.16 -15.74
C TYR A 45 -3.58 26.04 -14.62
N GLU A 46 -4.53 25.50 -13.84
CA GLU A 46 -5.13 26.16 -12.67
C GLU A 46 -4.24 26.02 -11.42
N GLN A 47 -3.19 25.19 -11.46
CA GLN A 47 -2.26 25.03 -10.35
C GLN A 47 -1.23 26.17 -10.37
N LEU A 48 -1.17 26.97 -9.29
CA LEU A 48 -0.14 28.00 -9.10
C LEU A 48 1.18 27.37 -8.70
N TYR A 49 1.13 26.51 -7.68
CA TYR A 49 2.22 25.64 -7.29
C TYR A 49 1.65 24.28 -6.93
N LYS A 50 2.52 23.27 -7.01
CA LYS A 50 2.28 21.93 -6.50
C LYS A 50 3.53 21.47 -5.75
N GLN A 51 3.34 20.86 -4.60
CA GLN A 51 4.40 20.20 -3.86
C GLN A 51 3.90 18.85 -3.36
N ARG A 52 4.62 17.77 -3.67
CA ARG A 52 4.28 16.45 -3.13
C ARG A 52 4.82 16.27 -1.73
N VAL A 53 4.00 15.69 -0.85
CA VAL A 53 4.32 15.44 0.55
C VAL A 53 3.91 14.03 0.95
N TRP A 54 4.61 13.46 1.91
CA TRP A 54 4.29 12.16 2.50
C TRP A 54 4.06 12.35 4.00
N THR A 55 2.85 12.03 4.44
CA THR A 55 2.46 12.11 5.85
C THR A 55 2.40 10.71 6.43
N ARG A 56 3.08 10.47 7.55
CA ARG A 56 2.98 9.19 8.27
C ARG A 56 1.94 9.31 9.38
N VAL A 57 0.93 8.47 9.30
CA VAL A 57 -0.16 8.37 10.26
C VAL A 57 0.02 7.10 11.07
N ASP A 58 0.25 7.24 12.37
CA ASP A 58 0.27 6.11 13.30
C ASP A 58 -1.15 5.86 13.81
N LEU A 59 -1.72 4.73 13.43
CA LEU A 59 -3.10 4.34 13.71
C LEU A 59 -3.34 4.04 15.20
N GLU A 60 -2.30 3.77 15.98
CA GLU A 60 -2.42 3.52 17.42
C GLU A 60 -2.58 4.78 18.25
N GLN A 61 -2.18 5.94 17.69
CA GLN A 61 -2.32 7.22 18.36
C GLN A 61 -3.79 7.50 18.68
N LYS A 62 -4.03 8.17 19.81
CA LYS A 62 -5.38 8.48 20.30
C LYS A 62 -6.24 9.20 19.25
N GLN A 63 -5.63 10.13 18.50
CA GLN A 63 -6.33 10.89 17.45
C GLN A 63 -6.78 10.00 16.28
N ASN A 64 -6.03 8.94 15.97
CA ASN A 64 -6.28 8.09 14.80
C ASN A 64 -7.07 6.82 15.12
N LYS A 65 -7.42 6.60 16.38
CA LYS A 65 -8.19 5.42 16.84
C LYS A 65 -9.48 5.16 16.04
N GLY A 66 -10.09 6.19 15.45
CA GLY A 66 -11.28 6.02 14.61
C GLY A 66 -11.04 5.22 13.34
N PHE A 67 -9.81 5.21 12.82
CA PHE A 67 -9.34 4.36 11.73
C PHE A 67 -8.87 2.97 12.20
N PHE A 68 -8.76 2.77 13.51
CA PHE A 68 -8.20 1.58 14.15
C PHE A 68 -9.10 1.03 15.25
N ALA A 69 -10.41 1.04 14.97
CA ALA A 69 -11.41 0.48 15.85
C ALA A 69 -11.34 -1.05 15.83
N LYS A 70 -11.59 -1.68 16.97
CA LYS A 70 -11.56 -3.15 17.08
C LYS A 70 -12.54 -3.78 16.09
N ASN A 71 -12.08 -4.80 15.37
CA ASN A 71 -12.80 -5.52 14.31
C ASN A 71 -13.06 -4.73 13.02
N SER A 72 -12.77 -3.44 12.99
CA SER A 72 -12.92 -2.55 11.85
C SER A 72 -11.65 -1.74 11.62
N GLU A 73 -10.50 -2.39 11.80
CA GLU A 73 -9.19 -1.79 11.59
C GLU A 73 -9.02 -1.49 10.09
N PHE A 74 -8.53 -0.29 9.76
CA PHE A 74 -8.28 0.10 8.37
C PHE A 74 -7.46 -0.92 7.57
N PRO A 75 -6.35 -1.49 8.09
CA PRO A 75 -5.62 -2.55 7.38
C PRO A 75 -6.45 -3.81 7.15
N LYS A 76 -7.32 -4.19 8.10
CA LYS A 76 -8.19 -5.37 7.97
C LYS A 76 -9.16 -5.19 6.80
N ILE A 77 -9.81 -4.02 6.75
CA ILE A 77 -10.74 -3.67 5.68
C ILE A 77 -10.05 -3.78 4.30
N LEU A 78 -8.81 -3.28 4.18
CA LEU A 78 -8.06 -3.36 2.92
C LEU A 78 -7.63 -4.78 2.57
N ILE A 79 -7.15 -5.56 3.55
CA ILE A 79 -6.77 -6.97 3.33
C ILE A 79 -8.00 -7.76 2.84
N ASP A 80 -9.14 -7.60 3.51
CA ASP A 80 -10.38 -8.28 3.14
C ASP A 80 -10.87 -7.84 1.76
N ALA A 81 -10.74 -6.56 1.42
CA ALA A 81 -11.11 -6.02 0.12
C ALA A 81 -10.26 -6.58 -1.04
N VAL A 82 -8.96 -6.77 -0.82
CA VAL A 82 -8.08 -7.43 -1.80
C VAL A 82 -8.38 -8.93 -1.88
N GLN A 83 -8.66 -9.59 -0.75
CA GLN A 83 -9.02 -11.00 -0.73
C GLN A 83 -10.34 -11.27 -1.48
N LYS A 84 -11.31 -10.36 -1.40
CA LYS A 84 -12.60 -10.43 -2.10
C LYS A 84 -12.59 -9.85 -3.52
N ASP A 85 -11.43 -9.42 -4.01
CA ASP A 85 -11.23 -8.82 -5.34
C ASP A 85 -12.04 -7.52 -5.58
N TYR A 86 -12.45 -6.83 -4.51
CA TYR A 86 -13.03 -5.48 -4.59
C TYR A 86 -11.96 -4.45 -4.97
N ILE A 87 -10.73 -4.62 -4.45
CA ILE A 87 -9.56 -3.84 -4.85
C ILE A 87 -8.60 -4.76 -5.60
N GLN A 88 -8.48 -4.56 -6.91
CA GLN A 88 -7.65 -5.39 -7.78
C GLN A 88 -6.24 -4.82 -7.98
N ASN A 89 -6.12 -3.49 -7.96
CA ASN A 89 -4.84 -2.82 -8.19
C ASN A 89 -4.13 -2.59 -6.85
N VAL A 90 -3.04 -3.31 -6.64
CA VAL A 90 -2.13 -3.12 -5.52
C VAL A 90 -0.74 -2.85 -6.07
N TYR A 91 0.04 -1.97 -5.42
CA TYR A 91 1.30 -1.46 -5.93
C TYR A 91 2.44 -1.63 -4.92
N TYR A 92 3.65 -1.82 -5.45
CA TYR A 92 4.86 -1.95 -4.63
C TYR A 92 5.31 -0.61 -4.03
N GLU A 93 5.10 0.47 -4.77
CA GLU A 93 5.62 1.80 -4.49
C GLU A 93 4.51 2.83 -4.52
N ASP A 94 4.76 3.97 -3.88
CA ASP A 94 3.86 5.13 -3.86
C ASP A 94 3.72 5.83 -5.22
N SER A 95 4.66 5.58 -6.15
CA SER A 95 4.61 6.03 -7.54
C SER A 95 3.46 5.41 -8.35
N LEU A 96 2.83 4.34 -7.86
CA LEU A 96 1.73 3.61 -8.53
C LEU A 96 2.09 3.09 -9.94
N THR A 97 3.37 2.82 -10.19
CA THR A 97 3.85 2.33 -11.49
C THR A 97 3.86 0.80 -11.57
N ARG A 98 4.46 0.14 -10.58
CA ARG A 98 4.60 -1.33 -10.53
C ARG A 98 3.47 -1.96 -9.72
N LYS A 99 2.55 -2.62 -10.43
CA LYS A 99 1.49 -3.43 -9.80
C LYS A 99 2.07 -4.73 -9.21
N MET A 100 1.50 -5.18 -8.11
CA MET A 100 1.75 -6.51 -7.52
C MET A 100 0.56 -7.43 -7.76
N THR A 101 0.82 -8.74 -7.80
CA THR A 101 -0.27 -9.72 -7.88
C THR A 101 -0.89 -9.94 -6.50
N LYS A 102 -2.12 -10.46 -6.47
CA LYS A 102 -2.78 -10.87 -5.22
C LYS A 102 -1.96 -11.90 -4.44
N ALA A 103 -1.32 -12.84 -5.14
CA ALA A 103 -0.45 -13.84 -4.53
C ALA A 103 0.78 -13.19 -3.86
N ASP A 104 1.42 -12.24 -4.54
CA ASP A 104 2.56 -11.51 -3.98
C ASP A 104 2.15 -10.67 -2.76
N PHE A 105 0.98 -10.03 -2.82
CA PHE A 105 0.42 -9.30 -1.69
C PHE A 105 0.21 -10.22 -0.47
N MET A 106 -0.40 -11.38 -0.68
CA MET A 106 -0.64 -12.35 0.40
C MET A 106 0.67 -12.92 0.96
N LYS A 107 1.69 -13.13 0.10
CA LYS A 107 3.03 -13.53 0.56
C LYS A 107 3.68 -12.46 1.44
N ARG A 108 3.48 -11.18 1.14
CA ARG A 108 4.01 -10.05 1.94
C ARG A 108 3.30 -9.86 3.28
N LEU A 109 2.09 -10.39 3.43
CA LEU A 109 1.41 -10.45 4.73
C LEU A 109 1.95 -11.56 5.63
N ASN A 110 2.79 -12.46 5.12
CA ASN A 110 3.47 -13.45 5.94
C ASN A 110 4.65 -12.79 6.67
N LYS A 111 4.64 -12.88 7.99
CA LYS A 111 5.69 -12.42 8.88
C LYS A 111 6.94 -13.29 8.75
N THR A 112 6.75 -14.60 8.79
CA THR A 112 7.85 -15.57 8.64
C THR A 112 7.89 -16.11 7.22
N GLN A 113 9.06 -16.02 6.60
CA GLN A 113 9.31 -16.73 5.34
C GLN A 113 9.64 -18.17 5.70
N ILE A 114 8.79 -19.10 5.29
CA ILE A 114 9.17 -20.51 5.30
C ILE A 114 10.21 -20.67 4.22
N VAL A 115 11.40 -21.12 4.59
CA VAL A 115 12.36 -21.59 3.61
C VAL A 115 11.74 -22.83 3.01
N GLU A 116 11.27 -22.73 1.76
CA GLU A 116 10.90 -23.89 0.95
C GLU A 116 12.20 -24.68 0.66
N ALA A 117 12.75 -25.34 1.68
CA ALA A 117 13.70 -26.41 1.47
C ALA A 117 12.98 -27.48 0.64
N ALA A 118 13.72 -28.19 -0.22
CA ALA A 118 13.17 -29.37 -0.88
C ALA A 118 12.50 -30.25 0.19
N PRO A 119 11.31 -30.83 -0.08
CA PRO A 119 10.60 -31.59 0.94
C PRO A 119 11.54 -32.65 1.49
N GLU A 120 12.03 -32.44 2.72
CA GLU A 120 12.79 -33.45 3.40
C GLU A 120 11.85 -34.65 3.51
N GLN A 121 12.25 -35.78 2.93
CA GLN A 121 11.50 -37.02 3.05
C GLN A 121 11.32 -37.28 4.54
N GLN A 122 10.09 -37.19 5.02
CA GLN A 122 9.78 -37.41 6.42
C GLN A 122 10.01 -38.90 6.73
N PRO A 123 10.46 -39.23 7.95
CA PRO A 123 10.64 -40.62 8.33
C PRO A 123 9.32 -41.37 8.20
N LEU A 124 9.36 -42.60 7.68
CA LEU A 124 8.18 -43.45 7.60
C LEU A 124 7.71 -43.81 9.02
N TYR A 125 6.39 -43.92 9.24
CA TYR A 125 5.86 -44.35 10.53
C TYR A 125 6.33 -45.78 10.88
N GLU A 126 6.84 -45.93 12.09
CA GLU A 126 7.29 -47.18 12.70
C GLU A 126 6.36 -47.54 13.86
N VAL A 127 5.94 -48.80 13.93
CA VAL A 127 4.92 -49.26 14.89
C VAL A 127 5.46 -49.24 16.33
N ASP A 128 6.73 -49.57 16.54
CA ASP A 128 7.31 -49.76 17.88
C ASP A 128 8.20 -48.57 18.32
N TYR A 129 7.88 -47.37 17.83
CA TYR A 129 8.66 -46.17 18.09
C TYR A 129 7.93 -45.21 19.04
N PRO A 130 8.58 -44.73 20.12
CA PRO A 130 7.98 -43.75 21.03
C PRO A 130 8.10 -42.35 20.44
N TYR A 131 7.10 -41.92 19.66
CA TYR A 131 7.04 -40.56 19.14
C TYR A 131 6.69 -39.53 20.23
N PHE A 132 7.23 -38.33 20.08
CA PHE A 132 7.02 -37.19 20.96
C PHE A 132 6.19 -36.10 20.27
N GLU A 133 5.64 -35.18 21.07
CA GLU A 133 4.90 -34.02 20.54
C GLU A 133 5.76 -33.24 19.54
N GLY A 134 5.23 -33.07 18.33
CA GLY A 134 5.90 -32.36 17.24
C GLY A 134 6.62 -33.26 16.23
N ASP A 135 6.79 -34.55 16.49
CA ASP A 135 7.38 -35.48 15.52
C ASP A 135 6.50 -35.62 14.28
N ILE A 136 7.12 -35.58 13.10
CA ILE A 136 6.44 -35.68 11.80
C ILE A 136 6.82 -37.00 11.14
N VAL A 137 5.81 -37.76 10.71
CA VAL A 137 5.99 -39.07 10.06
C VAL A 137 5.17 -39.18 8.79
N GLU A 138 5.65 -39.95 7.82
CA GLU A 138 4.88 -40.32 6.63
C GLU A 138 4.16 -41.66 6.85
N TYR A 139 2.84 -41.68 6.64
CA TYR A 139 2.04 -42.90 6.64
C TYR A 139 1.03 -42.87 5.47
N ASN A 140 1.05 -43.91 4.63
CA ASN A 140 0.19 -44.02 3.45
C ASN A 140 0.24 -42.80 2.50
N GLY A 141 1.43 -42.23 2.30
CA GLY A 141 1.64 -41.08 1.41
C GLY A 141 1.12 -39.75 1.95
N LYS A 142 0.81 -39.67 3.25
CA LYS A 142 0.43 -38.43 3.94
C LYS A 142 1.34 -38.22 5.15
N ASN A 143 1.66 -36.97 5.42
CA ASN A 143 2.43 -36.59 6.59
C ASN A 143 1.49 -36.39 7.77
N TYR A 144 1.87 -36.91 8.93
CA TYR A 144 1.17 -36.74 10.19
C TYR A 144 2.12 -36.13 11.22
N ILE A 145 1.60 -35.25 12.06
CA ILE A 145 2.30 -34.68 13.21
C ILE A 145 1.71 -35.28 14.49
N CYS A 146 2.57 -35.70 15.41
CA CYS A 146 2.16 -36.18 16.71
C CYS A 146 1.75 -35.01 17.61
N LYS A 147 0.55 -35.07 18.19
CA LYS A 147 -0.04 -33.98 19.00
C LYS A 147 0.34 -34.02 20.47
N LYS A 148 0.83 -35.16 20.95
CA LYS A 148 1.21 -35.38 22.35
C LYS A 148 2.20 -36.53 22.43
N ASP A 149 3.00 -36.56 23.49
CA ASP A 149 3.90 -37.69 23.76
C ASP A 149 3.09 -38.99 23.89
N LEU A 150 3.50 -40.03 23.17
CA LEU A 150 2.86 -41.35 23.29
C LEU A 150 3.28 -42.02 24.60
N THR A 151 2.30 -42.53 25.32
CA THR A 151 2.53 -43.40 26.48
C THR A 151 2.73 -44.85 26.04
N ASP A 152 3.32 -45.71 26.90
CA ASP A 152 3.61 -47.13 26.60
C ASP A 152 2.40 -47.92 26.05
N THR A 153 1.17 -47.52 26.38
CA THR A 153 -0.07 -48.15 25.90
C THR A 153 -0.56 -47.64 24.54
N GLU A 154 -0.03 -46.51 24.08
CA GLU A 154 -0.42 -45.83 22.85
C GLU A 154 0.58 -46.10 21.71
N ILE A 155 1.78 -46.59 22.03
CA ILE A 155 2.77 -47.05 21.05
C ILE A 155 2.15 -48.16 20.17
N GLY A 156 2.33 -48.04 18.85
CA GLY A 156 1.76 -48.95 17.86
C GLY A 156 0.39 -48.57 17.31
N LEU A 157 -0.23 -47.50 17.82
CA LEU A 157 -1.45 -46.95 17.22
C LEU A 157 -1.15 -46.17 15.94
N VAL A 158 -1.70 -46.65 14.82
CA VAL A 158 -1.45 -46.07 13.51
C VAL A 158 -2.08 -44.67 13.37
N PRO A 159 -1.47 -43.74 12.61
CA PRO A 159 -1.95 -42.37 12.49
C PRO A 159 -3.40 -42.21 11.98
N THR A 160 -3.87 -43.13 11.15
CA THR A 160 -5.24 -43.09 10.61
C THR A 160 -6.31 -43.41 11.66
N ASP A 161 -6.00 -44.32 12.60
CA ASP A 161 -6.99 -44.87 13.53
C ASP A 161 -7.05 -44.11 14.86
N ALA A 162 -6.10 -43.20 15.09
CA ALA A 162 -6.01 -42.38 16.30
C ALA A 162 -5.91 -40.87 16.00
N PRO A 163 -7.03 -40.23 15.60
CA PRO A 163 -7.06 -38.79 15.29
C PRO A 163 -6.79 -37.89 16.52
N ASP A 164 -6.93 -38.42 17.73
CA ASP A 164 -6.61 -37.71 18.97
C ASP A 164 -5.09 -37.60 19.19
N LEU A 165 -4.33 -38.57 18.69
CA LEU A 165 -2.87 -38.63 18.78
C LEU A 165 -2.19 -37.95 17.60
N TRP A 166 -2.76 -38.10 16.41
CA TRP A 166 -2.14 -37.68 15.15
C TRP A 166 -2.97 -36.61 14.44
N GLY A 167 -2.29 -35.62 13.87
CA GLY A 167 -2.88 -34.60 13.00
C GLY A 167 -2.29 -34.68 11.60
N ILE A 168 -3.06 -34.36 10.57
CA ILE A 168 -2.50 -34.24 9.21
C ILE A 168 -1.59 -33.02 9.17
N TYR A 169 -0.34 -33.24 8.77
CA TYR A 169 0.65 -32.17 8.60
C TYR A 169 0.67 -31.70 7.15
N GLU A 170 0.19 -30.48 6.93
CA GLU A 170 0.15 -29.83 5.60
C GLU A 170 1.43 -29.02 5.29
N GLY A 171 2.48 -29.16 6.11
CA GLY A 171 3.68 -28.32 6.07
C GLY A 171 3.64 -27.18 7.09
N GLU A 172 4.76 -26.47 7.21
CA GLU A 172 4.80 -25.24 8.00
C GLU A 172 3.82 -24.24 7.36
N LYS A 173 3.00 -23.59 8.20
CA LYS A 173 2.14 -22.49 7.76
C LYS A 173 2.82 -21.18 8.15
N PRO A 174 2.96 -20.21 7.23
CA PRO A 174 3.67 -19.00 7.57
C PRO A 174 2.82 -18.21 8.55
N GLU A 175 3.44 -17.77 9.66
CA GLU A 175 2.80 -16.82 10.56
C GLU A 175 2.47 -15.55 9.77
N LYS A 176 1.21 -15.11 9.82
CA LYS A 176 0.75 -13.91 9.13
C LYS A 176 0.75 -12.73 10.09
N TYR A 177 1.08 -11.55 9.58
CA TYR A 177 0.83 -10.30 10.31
C TYR A 177 -0.66 -10.18 10.59
N PHE A 178 -1.00 -9.88 11.84
CA PHE A 178 -2.35 -9.49 12.18
C PHE A 178 -2.63 -8.11 11.58
N PRO A 179 -3.89 -7.78 11.25
CA PRO A 179 -4.23 -6.42 10.82
C PRO A 179 -3.86 -5.35 11.85
N THR A 180 -3.78 -5.72 13.13
CA THR A 180 -3.32 -4.86 14.21
C THR A 180 -1.82 -4.60 14.20
N ASP A 181 -1.02 -5.47 13.57
CA ASP A 181 0.43 -5.30 13.45
C ASP A 181 0.78 -4.27 12.36
N ILE A 182 -0.16 -3.99 11.44
CA ILE A 182 0.00 -2.97 10.39
C ILE A 182 -0.48 -1.63 10.94
N SER A 183 0.28 -1.06 11.87
CA SER A 183 -0.18 0.11 12.63
C SER A 183 0.15 1.46 11.98
N ILE A 184 0.95 1.50 10.92
CA ILE A 184 1.34 2.77 10.28
C ILE A 184 0.79 2.79 8.85
N MET A 185 0.17 3.91 8.48
CA MET A 185 -0.12 4.22 7.08
C MET A 185 0.63 5.48 6.65
N GLU A 186 1.22 5.45 5.45
CA GLU A 186 1.91 6.58 4.84
C GLU A 186 1.05 7.09 3.67
N ILE A 187 0.64 8.35 3.74
CA ILE A 187 -0.24 8.99 2.78
C ILE A 187 0.60 9.91 1.90
N MET A 188 0.62 9.64 0.60
CA MET A 188 1.21 10.53 -0.39
C MET A 188 0.16 11.52 -0.87
N GLU A 189 0.44 12.82 -0.75
CA GLU A 189 -0.47 13.91 -1.10
C GLU A 189 0.20 14.93 -2.01
N ASP A 190 -0.58 15.49 -2.93
CA ASP A 190 -0.19 16.67 -3.67
C ASP A 190 -0.81 17.90 -2.99
N VAL A 191 0.04 18.78 -2.44
CA VAL A 191 -0.35 20.08 -1.92
C VAL A 191 -0.38 21.06 -3.08
N ILE A 192 -1.58 21.44 -3.50
CA ILE A 192 -1.83 22.25 -4.70
C ILE A 192 -2.45 23.57 -4.28
N PHE A 193 -1.95 24.68 -4.81
CA PHE A 193 -2.66 25.96 -4.72
C PHE A 193 -3.43 26.21 -6.00
N ASP A 194 -4.75 26.27 -5.87
CA ASP A 194 -5.66 26.53 -6.99
C ASP A 194 -5.75 28.05 -7.23
N LYS A 195 -5.31 28.51 -8.41
CA LYS A 195 -5.38 29.91 -8.84
C LYS A 195 -6.80 30.46 -8.85
N ARG A 196 -7.79 29.63 -9.23
CA ARG A 196 -9.17 30.07 -9.44
C ARG A 196 -9.91 30.24 -8.12
N ARG A 197 -9.66 29.36 -7.16
CA ARG A 197 -10.29 29.38 -5.83
C ARG A 197 -9.42 30.07 -4.77
N ALA A 198 -8.22 30.48 -5.13
CA ALA A 198 -7.21 31.14 -4.29
C ALA A 198 -6.91 30.39 -2.98
N ARG A 199 -7.07 29.07 -2.93
CA ARG A 199 -6.91 28.27 -1.69
C ARG A 199 -6.01 27.07 -1.91
N GLN A 200 -5.38 26.61 -0.84
CA GLN A 200 -4.64 25.36 -0.85
C GLN A 200 -5.60 24.16 -0.76
N PHE A 201 -5.31 23.14 -1.56
CA PHE A 201 -5.94 21.82 -1.53
C PHE A 201 -4.87 20.76 -1.27
N ARG A 202 -5.23 19.75 -0.50
CA ARG A 202 -4.43 18.54 -0.31
C ARG A 202 -5.16 17.40 -1.00
N ASP A 203 -4.56 16.90 -2.06
CA ASP A 203 -5.15 15.83 -2.86
C ASP A 203 -4.39 14.53 -2.63
N ILE A 204 -5.04 13.57 -1.98
CA ILE A 204 -4.46 12.28 -1.64
C ILE A 204 -4.31 11.44 -2.91
N GLN A 205 -3.11 10.93 -3.14
CA GLN A 205 -2.77 10.13 -4.31
C GLN A 205 -2.72 8.64 -3.98
N SER A 206 -2.01 8.28 -2.91
CA SER A 206 -1.82 6.89 -2.52
C SER A 206 -1.70 6.73 -1.01
N VAL A 207 -2.06 5.53 -0.54
CA VAL A 207 -1.95 5.12 0.86
C VAL A 207 -1.12 3.85 0.92
N LYS A 208 -0.04 3.87 1.68
CA LYS A 208 0.91 2.78 1.87
C LYS A 208 0.77 2.20 3.27
N LEU A 209 0.68 0.88 3.36
CA LEU A 209 0.61 0.15 4.62
C LEU A 209 2.00 -0.28 5.08
N ILE A 210 2.30 -0.03 6.35
CA ILE A 210 3.61 -0.25 6.95
C ILE A 210 3.44 -1.01 8.28
N VAL A 211 4.19 -2.09 8.42
CA VAL A 211 4.39 -2.75 9.70
C VAL A 211 5.59 -2.08 10.37
N PRO A 212 5.42 -1.43 11.53
CA PRO A 212 6.53 -0.83 12.26
C PRO A 212 7.53 -1.89 12.72
N GLY A 213 8.78 -1.47 12.91
CA GLY A 213 9.87 -2.33 13.39
C GLY A 213 9.58 -3.12 14.67
N LYS A 214 8.67 -2.63 15.53
CA LYS A 214 8.25 -3.34 16.76
C LYS A 214 7.49 -4.65 16.52
N TYR A 215 6.86 -4.81 15.34
CA TYR A 215 6.12 -6.02 14.96
C TYR A 215 6.82 -6.80 13.84
N SER A 216 7.71 -6.13 13.10
CA SER A 216 8.53 -6.72 12.05
C SER A 216 9.62 -7.63 12.64
N ASN A 217 9.93 -8.73 11.95
CA ASN A 217 11.00 -9.64 12.36
C ASN A 217 12.39 -9.00 12.29
N ASP A 218 12.61 -8.07 11.34
CA ASP A 218 13.92 -7.46 11.09
C ASP A 218 14.21 -6.26 12.00
N GLY A 219 13.27 -5.88 12.88
CA GLY A 219 13.36 -4.66 13.70
C GLY A 219 13.25 -3.34 12.89
N ALA A 220 13.22 -3.42 11.55
CA ALA A 220 13.01 -2.30 10.64
C ALA A 220 11.56 -2.24 10.15
N ASN A 221 11.12 -1.05 9.72
CA ASN A 221 9.79 -0.87 9.13
C ASN A 221 9.66 -1.69 7.84
N TYR A 222 8.65 -2.56 7.79
CA TYR A 222 8.37 -3.40 6.65
C TYR A 222 7.22 -2.82 5.83
N TYR A 223 7.47 -2.58 4.54
CA TYR A 223 6.49 -1.99 3.61
C TYR A 223 5.67 -3.10 2.95
N VAL A 224 4.38 -3.18 3.31
CA VAL A 224 3.49 -4.24 2.83
C VAL A 224 3.07 -3.96 1.40
N ALA A 225 2.28 -2.90 1.21
CA ALA A 225 1.68 -2.55 -0.07
C ALA A 225 1.24 -1.09 -0.13
N THR A 226 1.08 -0.59 -1.36
CA THR A 226 0.54 0.74 -1.66
C THR A 226 -0.74 0.61 -2.48
N PHE A 227 -1.74 1.42 -2.16
CA PHE A 227 -3.02 1.49 -2.85
C PHE A 227 -3.22 2.88 -3.44
N ALA A 228 -3.80 2.94 -4.64
CA ALA A 228 -4.25 4.21 -5.22
C ALA A 228 -5.47 4.70 -4.43
N TYR A 229 -5.45 5.95 -3.96
CA TYR A 229 -6.54 6.47 -3.13
C TYR A 229 -7.87 6.53 -3.90
N LYS A 230 -7.83 6.75 -5.20
CA LYS A 230 -9.00 6.70 -6.08
C LYS A 230 -9.74 5.35 -6.03
N ASP A 231 -9.00 4.25 -6.03
CA ASP A 231 -9.58 2.90 -5.94
C ASP A 231 -10.14 2.64 -4.53
N LEU A 232 -9.45 3.16 -3.50
CA LEU A 232 -9.93 3.09 -2.11
C LEU A 232 -11.23 3.88 -1.89
N GLU A 233 -11.30 5.12 -2.39
CA GLU A 233 -12.48 5.98 -2.26
C GLU A 233 -13.70 5.30 -2.89
N LYS A 234 -13.54 4.78 -4.11
CA LYS A 234 -14.59 4.04 -4.79
C LYS A 234 -15.07 2.85 -3.95
N PHE A 235 -14.14 2.04 -3.43
CA PHE A 235 -14.47 0.90 -2.58
C PHE A 235 -15.23 1.32 -1.32
N PHE A 236 -14.80 2.37 -0.63
CA PHE A 236 -15.44 2.87 0.58
C PHE A 236 -16.86 3.39 0.30
N ARG A 237 -17.10 4.02 -0.85
CA ARG A 237 -18.44 4.47 -1.26
C ARG A 237 -19.37 3.31 -1.62
N GLU A 238 -18.83 2.27 -2.25
CA GLU A 238 -19.59 1.08 -2.63
C GLU A 238 -19.95 0.18 -1.44
N HIS A 239 -19.15 0.20 -0.36
CA HIS A 239 -19.33 -0.66 0.82
C HIS A 239 -19.40 0.14 2.13
N PRO A 240 -20.42 0.99 2.32
CA PRO A 240 -20.54 1.85 3.50
C PRO A 240 -20.70 1.09 4.82
N GLU A 241 -21.16 -0.16 4.79
CA GLU A 241 -21.36 -1.01 5.96
C GLU A 241 -20.06 -1.61 6.52
N THR A 242 -19.02 -1.76 5.68
CA THR A 242 -17.71 -2.27 6.10
C THR A 242 -16.71 -1.13 6.32
N ALA A 243 -16.78 -0.09 5.49
CA ALA A 243 -15.85 1.04 5.49
C ALA A 243 -16.28 2.16 6.44
N ILE A 244 -16.40 1.85 7.74
CA ILE A 244 -16.86 2.79 8.76
C ILE A 244 -15.67 3.36 9.53
N TRP A 245 -15.60 4.68 9.62
CA TRP A 245 -14.79 5.42 10.58
C TRP A 245 -15.59 5.62 11.87
N TYR A 246 -15.00 5.17 12.99
CA TYR A 246 -15.66 5.23 14.28
C TYR A 246 -15.27 6.48 15.05
N ASN A 247 -16.26 7.30 15.38
CA ASN A 247 -16.03 8.47 16.23
C ASN A 247 -15.98 8.04 17.69
N GLN A 248 -14.83 8.25 18.36
CA GLN A 248 -14.66 7.89 19.77
C GLN A 248 -15.47 8.79 20.72
N GLN A 249 -15.74 10.03 20.32
CA GLN A 249 -16.42 11.02 21.16
C GLN A 249 -17.93 10.95 21.00
N ASN A 250 -18.42 10.59 19.81
CA ASN A 250 -19.84 10.50 19.50
C ASN A 250 -20.15 9.37 18.52
N SER A 251 -20.54 8.20 19.04
CA SER A 251 -20.84 7.02 18.21
C SER A 251 -22.03 7.19 17.26
N ALA A 252 -22.90 8.17 17.48
CA ALA A 252 -23.99 8.50 16.56
C ALA A 252 -23.48 9.18 15.28
N GLU A 253 -22.28 9.75 15.32
CA GLU A 253 -21.62 10.43 14.18
C GLU A 253 -20.48 9.59 13.60
N ASN A 254 -20.64 8.26 13.55
CA ASN A 254 -19.78 7.44 12.72
C ASN A 254 -19.95 7.84 11.25
N ARG A 255 -18.84 7.87 10.50
CA ARG A 255 -18.80 8.32 9.11
C ARG A 255 -18.25 7.24 8.20
N ASN A 256 -18.45 7.38 6.91
CA ASN A 256 -17.74 6.56 5.93
C ASN A 256 -16.24 6.93 5.94
N LEU A 257 -15.35 5.95 5.73
CA LEU A 257 -13.92 6.19 5.61
C LEU A 257 -13.57 7.21 4.51
N ALA A 258 -14.25 7.19 3.37
CA ALA A 258 -14.05 8.19 2.30
C ALA A 258 -14.30 9.62 2.80
N ASP A 259 -15.35 9.83 3.61
CA ASP A 259 -15.63 11.13 4.21
C ASP A 259 -14.62 11.48 5.30
N ALA A 260 -14.15 10.50 6.07
CA ALA A 260 -13.13 10.70 7.09
C ALA A 260 -11.78 11.15 6.49
N PHE A 261 -11.37 10.57 5.35
CA PHE A 261 -10.20 11.03 4.60
C PHE A 261 -10.41 12.41 3.97
N LEU A 262 -11.58 12.66 3.38
CA LEU A 262 -11.91 13.96 2.78
C LEU A 262 -11.91 15.09 3.81
N LEU A 263 -12.47 14.85 5.01
CA LEU A 263 -12.45 15.78 6.14
C LEU A 263 -11.12 15.79 6.89
N ARG A 264 -10.17 14.93 6.49
CA ARG A 264 -8.85 14.80 7.11
C ARG A 264 -8.93 14.55 8.62
N LEU A 265 -9.78 13.62 9.04
CA LEU A 265 -9.94 13.24 10.45
C LEU A 265 -8.76 12.43 11.00
N PHE A 266 -7.69 12.27 10.22
CA PHE A 266 -6.44 11.66 10.63
C PHE A 266 -5.41 12.73 11.03
N HIS A 267 -4.56 12.37 11.97
CA HIS A 267 -3.38 13.12 12.37
C HIS A 267 -2.13 12.35 11.97
N GLY A 268 -1.16 13.01 11.36
CA GLY A 268 0.12 12.39 11.05
C GLY A 268 1.21 13.43 10.87
N ASP A 269 2.45 12.97 11.02
CA ASP A 269 3.64 13.81 10.93
C ASP A 269 4.17 13.80 9.49
N LEU A 270 4.62 14.95 9.00
CA LEU A 270 5.26 15.06 7.70
C LEU A 270 6.58 14.28 7.70
N TYR A 271 6.63 13.19 6.94
CA TYR A 271 7.78 12.30 6.85
C TYR A 271 8.77 12.75 5.76
N LYS A 272 8.22 13.21 4.63
CA LYS A 272 9.00 13.58 3.45
C LYS A 272 8.30 14.66 2.64
N VAL A 273 9.11 15.51 2.00
CA VAL A 273 8.69 16.45 0.97
C VAL A 273 9.37 16.10 -0.34
N GLU A 274 8.79 16.52 -1.45
CA GLU A 274 9.39 16.39 -2.77
C GLU A 274 10.78 17.05 -2.81
N ASN A 275 11.81 16.26 -3.07
CA ASN A 275 13.19 16.69 -3.11
C ASN A 275 13.99 15.92 -4.18
N PRO A 276 15.08 16.51 -4.73
CA PRO A 276 15.89 15.87 -5.76
C PRO A 276 16.48 14.53 -5.34
N ASP A 277 16.88 14.41 -4.07
CA ASP A 277 17.57 13.22 -3.54
C ASP A 277 16.60 12.14 -3.03
N ASN A 278 15.29 12.38 -3.10
CA ASN A 278 14.25 11.45 -2.65
C ASN A 278 14.34 11.04 -1.16
N LEU A 279 15.08 11.80 -0.35
CA LEU A 279 15.37 11.51 1.06
C LEU A 279 14.22 11.93 1.99
N PRO A 280 14.00 11.23 3.11
CA PRO A 280 13.10 11.69 4.15
C PRO A 280 13.66 12.94 4.85
N ILE A 281 12.78 13.73 5.45
CA ILE A 281 13.16 15.00 6.10
C ILE A 281 14.23 14.76 7.16
N ALA A 282 14.08 13.74 8.00
CA ALA A 282 15.06 13.44 9.04
C ALA A 282 16.50 13.24 8.51
N SER A 283 16.66 12.63 7.33
CA SER A 283 17.97 12.40 6.71
C SER A 283 18.60 13.69 6.17
N MET A 284 17.80 14.69 5.80
CA MET A 284 18.29 16.00 5.35
C MET A 284 18.90 16.81 6.51
N TYR A 285 18.52 16.51 7.77
CA TYR A 285 18.95 17.22 8.98
C TYR A 285 19.84 16.35 9.88
N ASN A 286 20.85 15.71 9.30
CA ASN A 286 21.85 14.88 9.98
C ASN A 286 21.30 13.63 10.71
N GLY A 287 20.10 13.16 10.38
CA GLY A 287 19.54 11.90 10.86
C GLY A 287 19.15 11.86 12.33
N SER A 288 19.27 12.97 13.08
CA SER A 288 18.84 13.02 14.47
C SER A 288 17.31 13.02 14.54
N ALA A 289 16.72 12.10 15.31
CA ALA A 289 15.27 12.00 15.47
C ALA A 289 14.64 13.33 15.95
N LYS A 290 15.29 14.02 16.88
CA LYS A 290 14.81 15.31 17.40
C LYS A 290 14.83 16.40 16.32
N LEU A 291 15.92 16.50 15.57
CA LEU A 291 16.03 17.49 14.50
C LEU A 291 15.09 17.15 13.34
N GLY A 292 14.90 15.86 13.04
CA GLY A 292 13.93 15.42 12.03
C GLY A 292 12.50 15.83 12.37
N LEU A 293 12.10 15.70 13.64
CA LEU A 293 10.78 16.15 14.09
C LEU A 293 10.64 17.68 14.01
N MET A 294 11.65 18.44 14.45
CA MET A 294 11.64 19.90 14.33
C MET A 294 11.58 20.35 12.87
N ALA A 295 12.36 19.69 12.00
CA ALA A 295 12.37 19.96 10.57
C ALA A 295 11.04 19.63 9.89
N SER A 296 10.37 18.55 10.31
CA SER A 296 9.01 18.21 9.88
C SER A 296 8.04 19.34 10.19
N GLN A 297 8.06 19.87 11.42
CA GLN A 297 7.25 21.00 11.84
C GLN A 297 7.57 22.28 11.07
N TRP A 298 8.85 22.60 10.87
CA TRP A 298 9.26 23.77 10.09
C TRP A 298 8.81 23.69 8.63
N GLU A 299 8.87 22.51 7.99
CA GLU A 299 8.37 22.34 6.63
C GLU A 299 6.84 22.44 6.56
N GLU A 300 6.11 21.98 7.58
CA GLU A 300 4.67 22.21 7.69
C GLU A 300 4.35 23.70 7.85
N GLU A 301 5.04 24.40 8.76
CA GLU A 301 4.91 25.85 8.98
C GLU A 301 5.20 26.61 7.68
N LYS A 302 6.25 26.25 6.95
CA LYS A 302 6.60 26.85 5.65
C LYS A 302 5.52 26.66 4.59
N ILE A 303 4.85 25.51 4.56
CA ILE A 303 3.69 25.29 3.67
C ILE A 303 2.53 26.21 4.07
N MET A 304 2.28 26.40 5.36
CA MET A 304 1.25 27.32 5.87
C MET A 304 1.60 28.79 5.61
N GLU A 305 2.84 29.19 5.84
CA GLU A 305 3.34 30.54 5.56
C GLU A 305 3.25 30.87 4.08
N ARG A 306 3.58 29.91 3.20
CA ARG A 306 3.43 30.11 1.75
C ARG A 306 1.96 30.36 1.39
N GLU A 307 1.04 29.61 1.98
CA GLU A 307 -0.38 29.87 1.79
C GLU A 307 -0.76 31.26 2.31
N HIS A 308 -0.41 31.57 3.56
CA HIS A 308 -0.69 32.87 4.18
C HIS A 308 -0.17 34.06 3.35
N ASN A 309 1.07 33.96 2.85
CA ASN A 309 1.71 34.99 2.05
C ASN A 309 1.04 35.22 0.70
N LEU A 310 0.27 34.27 0.17
CA LEU A 310 -0.50 34.47 -1.06
C LEU A 310 -1.83 35.22 -0.81
N TRP A 311 -2.27 35.29 0.44
CA TRP A 311 -3.48 36.02 0.84
C TRP A 311 -3.22 37.45 1.33
N SER A 312 -1.98 37.78 1.70
CA SER A 312 -1.63 39.08 2.30
C SER A 312 -1.22 40.17 1.30
N TYR A 313 -1.33 39.91 -0.01
CA TYR A 313 -1.07 40.89 -1.09
C TYR A 313 -2.34 41.54 -1.63
#